data_AF-A0A961P9W0-F1
#
_entry.id   AF-A0A961P9W0-F1
#
_cell.length_a   1.000
_cell.length_b   1.000
_cell.length_c   1.000
_cell.angle_alpha   90.00
_cell.angle_beta   90.00
_cell.angle_gamma   90.00
#
_symmetry.space_group_name_H-M   'P 1'
#
loop_
_entity.id
_entity.type
_entity.pdbx_description
1 polymer ?
#
loop_
_entity_poly.entity_id
_entity_poly.type
_entity_poly.pdbx_seq_one_letter_code
_entity_poly.pdbx_strand_id
1 'polypeptide(L)'
;YQGEITFPPPPPKIQAIAAKPKAPPPPVLTAEEKRANEIAAFKKQTRNQATLIGVGAVLLLLLGLVAPPSFMQHFIVFVLSVFIGFQVIWNVSHALHTPLMAITNAISSIIILGALLQIGSGSFLVVLLAAVSVFMAGINIFGGFLVTRRMLAMFQKS
;
A
#
# COMPACT_ATOMS: atom_id res chain seq x y z
N TYR A 1 10.71 9.19 46.85
CA TYR A 1 10.75 7.84 47.46
C TYR A 1 11.17 8.04 48.91
N GLN A 2 10.45 7.49 49.89
CA GLN A 2 10.83 7.49 51.31
C GLN A 2 11.28 8.83 51.95
N GLY A 3 10.59 9.93 51.70
CA GLY A 3 10.75 11.17 52.48
C GLY A 3 12.08 11.93 52.33
N GLU A 4 13.00 11.47 51.48
CA GLU A 4 14.21 12.22 51.16
C GLU A 4 13.95 13.27 50.06
N ILE A 5 14.51 14.46 50.27
CA ILE A 5 14.45 15.58 49.32
C ILE A 5 15.27 15.20 48.09
N THR A 6 14.62 14.80 47.00
CA THR A 6 15.27 14.43 45.73
C THR A 6 15.67 15.66 44.89
N PHE A 7 16.06 16.76 45.54
CA PHE A 7 16.42 18.01 44.90
C PHE A 7 17.90 18.35 45.16
N PRO A 8 18.66 18.76 44.15
CA PRO A 8 18.27 18.94 42.74
C PRO A 8 18.24 17.61 41.95
N PRO A 9 17.41 17.52 40.90
CA PRO A 9 17.33 16.32 40.07
C PRO A 9 18.68 16.00 39.42
N PRO A 10 19.00 14.70 39.25
CA PRO A 10 20.22 14.30 38.56
C PRO A 10 20.23 14.86 37.13
N PRO A 11 21.40 15.29 36.62
CA PRO A 11 21.51 15.86 35.29
C PRO A 11 20.98 14.87 34.25
N PRO A 12 20.20 15.34 33.25
CA PRO A 12 19.63 14.47 32.23
C PRO A 12 20.76 13.72 31.50
N LYS A 13 20.64 12.39 31.40
CA LYS A 13 21.63 11.53 30.73
C LYS A 13 21.78 11.80 29.23
N ILE A 14 20.83 12.54 28.65
CA ILE A 14 20.86 12.96 27.26
C ILE A 14 21.24 14.44 27.29
N GLN A 15 22.50 14.73 26.96
CA GLN A 15 22.91 16.09 26.64
C GLN A 15 21.93 16.60 25.58
N ALA A 16 21.31 17.75 25.81
CA ALA A 16 20.44 18.38 24.84
C ALA A 16 21.16 18.34 23.50
N ILE A 17 20.61 17.62 22.53
CA ILE A 17 21.15 17.55 21.18
C ILE A 17 21.10 19.00 20.71
N ALA A 18 22.24 19.67 20.79
CA ALA A 18 22.40 21.05 20.36
C ALA A 18 21.74 21.13 18.99
N ALA A 19 20.76 22.03 18.88
CA ALA A 19 20.01 22.22 17.66
C ALA A 19 20.99 22.19 16.49
N LYS A 20 20.85 21.18 15.61
CA LYS A 20 21.71 21.05 14.44
C LYS A 20 21.79 22.43 13.78
N PRO A 21 22.99 22.93 13.42
CA PRO A 21 23.13 24.19 12.71
C PRO A 21 22.15 24.18 11.54
N LYS A 22 21.29 25.19 11.49
CA LYS A 22 20.29 25.35 10.44
C LYS A 22 21.04 25.25 9.11
N ALA A 23 20.67 24.29 8.27
CA ALA A 23 21.31 24.09 6.98
C ALA A 23 21.34 25.44 6.23
N PRO A 24 22.45 25.78 5.56
CA PRO A 24 22.55 27.03 4.84
C PRO A 24 21.35 27.17 3.89
N PRO A 25 20.75 28.36 3.78
CA PRO A 25 19.61 28.57 2.89
C PRO A 25 20.01 28.12 1.48
N PRO A 26 19.11 27.42 0.77
CA PRO A 26 19.41 26.94 -0.57
C PRO A 26 19.87 28.12 -1.44
N PRO A 27 20.94 27.95 -2.24
CA PRO A 27 21.49 29.03 -3.05
C PRO A 27 20.39 29.66 -3.89
N VAL A 28 20.28 30.99 -3.83
CA VAL A 28 19.28 31.74 -4.60
C VAL A 28 19.68 31.69 -6.06
N LEU A 29 19.13 30.70 -6.77
CA LEU A 29 19.37 30.51 -8.20
C LEU A 29 19.04 31.79 -8.97
N THR A 30 19.93 32.20 -9.87
CA THR A 30 19.69 33.33 -10.78
C THR A 30 18.53 33.02 -11.72
N ALA A 31 17.88 34.05 -12.30
CA ALA A 31 16.73 33.86 -13.19
C ALA A 31 17.05 32.99 -14.42
N GLU A 32 18.29 33.07 -14.92
CA GLU A 32 18.78 32.25 -16.03
C GLU A 32 19.00 30.80 -15.62
N GLU A 33 19.60 30.55 -14.45
CA GLU A 33 19.77 29.20 -13.89
C GLU A 33 18.42 28.53 -13.58
N LYS A 34 17.43 29.28 -13.10
CA LYS A 34 16.06 28.79 -12.91
C LYS A 34 15.44 28.35 -14.24
N ARG A 35 15.56 29.17 -15.29
CA ARG A 35 15.03 28.85 -16.62
C ARG A 35 15.74 27.66 -17.26
N ALA A 36 17.07 27.56 -17.09
CA ALA A 36 17.84 26.41 -17.54
C ALA A 36 17.42 25.12 -16.82
N ASN A 37 17.21 25.20 -15.49
CA ASN A 37 16.72 24.08 -14.68
C ASN A 37 15.29 23.67 -15.06
N GLU A 38 14.40 24.61 -15.36
CA GLU A 38 13.05 24.34 -15.83
C GLU A 38 13.05 23.64 -17.20
N ILE A 39 13.86 24.11 -18.15
CA ILE A 39 13.97 23.47 -19.48
C ILE A 39 14.60 22.07 -19.36
N ALA A 40 15.62 21.92 -18.52
CA ALA A 40 16.23 20.62 -18.26
C ALA A 40 15.25 19.66 -17.57
N ALA A 41 14.48 20.14 -16.59
CA ALA A 41 13.44 19.38 -15.91
C ALA A 41 12.33 18.98 -16.87
N PHE A 42 11.87 19.89 -17.72
CA PHE A 42 10.87 19.62 -18.75
C PHE A 42 11.38 18.57 -19.75
N LYS A 43 12.60 18.71 -20.27
CA LYS A 43 13.20 17.73 -21.18
C LYS A 43 13.34 16.36 -20.52
N LYS A 44 13.74 16.31 -19.24
CA LYS A 44 13.85 15.07 -18.46
C LYS A 44 12.47 14.44 -18.23
N GLN A 45 11.47 15.24 -17.87
CA GLN A 45 10.10 14.78 -17.67
C GLN A 45 9.49 14.24 -18.97
N THR A 46 9.62 14.97 -20.08
CA THR A 46 9.15 14.54 -21.40
C THR A 46 9.83 13.25 -21.84
N ARG A 47 11.15 13.13 -21.67
CA ARG A 47 11.87 11.89 -21.97
C ARG A 47 11.35 10.74 -21.13
N ASN A 48 11.21 10.93 -19.82
CA ASN A 48 10.72 9.89 -18.92
C ASN A 48 9.29 9.46 -19.29
N GLN A 49 8.40 10.41 -19.57
CA GLN A 49 7.02 10.13 -19.97
C GLN A 49 6.95 9.41 -21.31
N ALA A 50 7.69 9.86 -22.32
CA ALA A 50 7.78 9.19 -23.62
C ALA A 50 8.35 7.77 -23.49
N THR A 51 9.36 7.58 -22.63
CA THR A 51 9.94 6.25 -22.36
C THR A 51 8.91 5.34 -21.69
N LEU A 52 8.18 5.82 -20.68
CA LEU A 52 7.15 5.04 -20.00
C LEU A 52 6.02 4.64 -20.95
N ILE A 53 5.54 5.58 -21.79
CA ILE A 53 4.49 5.30 -22.78
C ILE A 53 5.00 4.32 -23.82
N GLY A 54 6.21 4.51 -24.35
CA GLY A 54 6.82 3.63 -25.34
C GLY A 54 6.98 2.20 -24.81
N VAL A 55 7.52 2.04 -23.61
CA VAL A 55 7.65 0.73 -22.95
C VAL A 55 6.27 0.11 -22.70
N GLY A 56 5.31 0.87 -22.19
CA GLY A 56 3.94 0.39 -21.95
C GLY A 56 3.25 -0.09 -23.24
N ALA A 57 3.39 0.66 -24.33
CA ALA A 57 2.83 0.31 -25.64
C ALA A 57 3.45 -0.97 -26.21
N VAL A 58 4.77 -1.11 -26.12
CA VAL A 58 5.47 -2.34 -26.55
C VAL A 58 5.03 -3.54 -25.72
N LEU A 59 4.93 -3.41 -24.39
CA LEU A 59 4.47 -4.49 -23.52
C LEU A 59 3.02 -4.91 -23.84
N LEU A 60 2.13 -3.95 -24.05
CA LEU A 60 0.74 -4.23 -24.43
C LEU A 60 0.63 -4.90 -25.79
N LEU A 61 1.43 -4.47 -26.77
CA LEU A 61 1.47 -5.13 -28.08
C LEU A 61 1.97 -6.57 -27.96
N LEU A 62 3.08 -6.80 -27.25
CA LEU A 62 3.62 -8.14 -27.05
C LEU A 62 2.62 -9.06 -26.33
N LEU A 63 1.94 -8.55 -25.29
CA LEU A 63 0.87 -9.28 -24.62
C LEU A 63 -0.28 -9.59 -25.58
N GLY A 64 -0.73 -8.62 -26.39
CA GLY A 64 -1.80 -8.82 -27.36
C GLY A 64 -1.50 -9.85 -28.46
N LEU A 65 -0.23 -10.08 -28.77
CA LEU A 65 0.19 -11.10 -29.75
C LEU A 65 0.12 -12.53 -29.20
N VAL A 66 0.27 -12.71 -27.89
CA VAL A 66 0.36 -14.04 -27.24
C VAL A 66 -0.89 -14.38 -26.44
N ALA A 67 -1.60 -13.37 -25.93
CA ALA A 67 -2.69 -13.58 -24.97
C ALA A 67 -4.03 -13.90 -25.64
N PRO A 68 -4.85 -14.81 -25.05
CA PRO A 68 -6.22 -15.07 -25.51
C PRO A 68 -7.14 -13.83 -25.39
N PRO A 69 -8.23 -13.75 -26.16
CA PRO A 69 -9.20 -12.64 -26.05
C PRO A 69 -9.79 -12.46 -24.64
N SER A 70 -10.03 -13.55 -23.91
CA SER A 70 -10.53 -13.50 -22.52
C SER A 70 -9.52 -12.86 -21.56
N PHE A 71 -8.22 -13.02 -21.80
CA PHE A 71 -7.20 -12.36 -21.01
C PHE A 71 -7.30 -10.84 -21.13
N MET A 72 -7.53 -10.30 -22.34
CA MET A 72 -7.67 -8.86 -22.54
C MET A 72 -8.86 -8.29 -21.75
N GLN A 73 -9.98 -9.01 -21.71
CA GLN A 73 -11.14 -8.62 -20.90
C GLN A 73 -10.80 -8.60 -19.40
N HIS A 74 -10.18 -9.66 -18.88
CA HIS A 74 -9.76 -9.71 -17.47
C HIS A 74 -8.70 -8.66 -17.14
N PHE A 75 -7.77 -8.39 -18.06
CA PHE A 75 -6.73 -7.40 -17.89
C PHE A 75 -7.29 -5.97 -17.81
N ILE A 76 -8.26 -5.63 -18.66
CA ILE A 76 -8.95 -4.33 -18.59
C ILE A 76 -9.65 -4.17 -17.24
N VAL A 77 -10.40 -5.19 -16.80
CA VAL A 77 -11.06 -5.18 -15.48
C VAL A 77 -10.03 -5.02 -14.37
N PHE A 78 -8.91 -5.75 -14.42
CA PHE A 78 -7.81 -5.63 -13.46
C PHE A 78 -7.26 -4.21 -13.37
N VAL A 79 -6.93 -3.59 -14.51
CA VAL A 79 -6.39 -2.22 -14.56
C VAL A 79 -7.41 -1.22 -13.99
N LEU A 80 -8.68 -1.31 -14.39
CA LEU A 80 -9.73 -0.43 -13.85
C LEU A 80 -9.95 -0.64 -12.34
N SER A 81 -9.88 -1.87 -11.85
CA SER A 81 -9.94 -2.17 -10.42
C SER A 81 -8.77 -1.55 -9.63
N VAL A 82 -7.56 -1.50 -10.21
CA VAL A 82 -6.42 -0.81 -9.59
C VAL A 82 -6.67 0.69 -9.46
N PHE A 83 -7.20 1.33 -10.52
CA PHE A 83 -7.57 2.75 -10.47
C PHE A 83 -8.64 3.03 -9.40
N ILE A 84 -9.67 2.19 -9.31
CA ILE A 84 -10.72 2.31 -8.29
C ILE A 84 -10.11 2.12 -6.89
N GLY A 85 -9.26 1.10 -6.69
CA GLY A 85 -8.60 0.83 -5.41
C GLY A 85 -7.76 2.01 -4.93
N PHE A 86 -6.98 2.62 -5.83
CA PHE A 86 -6.23 3.84 -5.54
C PHE A 86 -7.15 4.98 -5.10
N GLN A 87 -8.21 5.25 -5.86
CA GLN A 87 -9.13 6.36 -5.60
C GLN A 87 -9.85 6.22 -4.25
N VAL A 88 -10.23 4.99 -3.90
CA VAL A 88 -10.95 4.69 -2.65
C VAL A 88 -10.04 4.85 -1.41
N ILE A 89 -8.76 4.49 -1.53
CA ILE A 89 -7.82 4.53 -0.40
C ILE A 89 -7.20 5.92 -0.20
N TRP A 90 -7.03 6.71 -1.27
CA TRP A 90 -6.30 7.98 -1.25
C TRP A 90 -6.84 9.01 -0.23
N ASN A 91 -8.15 9.02 0.03
CA ASN A 91 -8.80 10.00 0.89
C ASN A 91 -9.28 9.43 2.23
N VAL A 92 -8.66 8.34 2.71
CA VAL A 92 -8.98 7.78 4.04
C VAL A 92 -8.44 8.69 5.16
N SER A 93 -9.28 8.93 6.18
CA SER A 93 -8.86 9.64 7.40
C SER A 93 -7.69 8.93 8.08
N HIS A 94 -6.73 9.70 8.61
CA HIS A 94 -5.52 9.13 9.22
C HIS A 94 -5.82 8.20 10.39
N ALA A 95 -6.90 8.46 11.14
CA ALA A 95 -7.36 7.61 12.23
C ALA A 95 -7.82 6.22 11.78
N LEU A 96 -8.12 6.06 10.48
CA LEU A 96 -8.66 4.84 9.90
C LEU A 96 -7.61 3.99 9.17
N HIS A 97 -6.33 4.38 9.11
CA HIS A 97 -5.32 3.56 8.44
C HIS A 97 -5.15 2.17 9.09
N THR A 98 -5.20 2.08 10.42
CA THR A 98 -5.10 0.79 11.12
C THR A 98 -6.34 -0.09 10.89
N PRO A 99 -7.58 0.44 11.02
CA PRO A 99 -8.78 -0.28 10.58
C PRO A 99 -8.75 -0.69 9.09
N LEU A 100 -8.22 0.17 8.22
CA LEU A 100 -8.09 -0.10 6.79
C LEU A 100 -7.10 -1.26 6.52
N MET A 101 -6.00 -1.34 7.29
CA MET A 101 -5.10 -2.48 7.23
C MET A 101 -5.80 -3.78 7.64
N ALA A 102 -6.61 -3.74 8.70
CA ALA A 102 -7.35 -4.92 9.15
C ALA A 102 -8.38 -5.40 8.12
N ILE A 103 -9.11 -4.48 7.48
CA ILE A 103 -10.12 -4.85 6.48
C ILE A 103 -9.50 -5.33 5.16
N THR A 104 -8.37 -4.74 4.75
CA THR A 104 -7.66 -5.20 3.53
C THR A 104 -7.08 -6.61 3.73
N ASN A 105 -6.63 -6.95 4.94
CA ASN A 105 -6.27 -8.32 5.28
C ASN A 105 -7.47 -9.28 5.19
N ALA A 106 -8.63 -8.89 5.72
CA ALA A 106 -9.86 -9.69 5.59
C ALA A 106 -10.24 -9.92 4.11
N ILE A 107 -10.24 -8.87 3.30
CA ILE A 107 -10.59 -8.91 1.87
C ILE A 107 -9.60 -9.76 1.06
N SER A 108 -8.31 -9.78 1.44
CA SER A 108 -7.30 -10.61 0.77
C SER A 108 -7.64 -12.12 0.80
N SER A 109 -8.53 -12.53 1.70
CA SER A 109 -9.04 -13.90 1.81
C SER A 109 -9.97 -14.31 0.66
N ILE A 110 -10.15 -13.48 -0.36
CA ILE A 110 -10.80 -13.83 -1.63
C ILE A 110 -10.20 -15.08 -2.29
N ILE A 111 -8.97 -15.45 -1.92
CA ILE A 111 -8.32 -16.72 -2.27
C ILE A 111 -9.18 -17.96 -1.94
N ILE A 112 -10.14 -17.84 -1.01
CA ILE A 112 -11.10 -18.90 -0.70
C ILE A 112 -11.86 -19.38 -1.94
N LEU A 113 -12.15 -18.48 -2.89
CA LEU A 113 -12.82 -18.84 -4.14
C LEU A 113 -11.99 -19.83 -4.96
N GLY A 114 -10.67 -19.63 -5.02
CA GLY A 114 -9.76 -20.54 -5.70
C GLY A 114 -9.75 -21.93 -5.06
N ALA A 115 -9.77 -21.99 -3.72
CA ALA A 115 -9.81 -23.25 -2.99
C ALA A 115 -11.16 -23.98 -3.17
N LEU A 116 -12.29 -23.25 -3.15
CA LEU A 116 -13.62 -23.82 -3.36
C LEU A 116 -13.75 -24.49 -4.74
N LEU A 117 -13.15 -23.91 -5.78
CA LEU A 117 -13.12 -24.51 -7.12
C LEU A 117 -12.36 -25.85 -7.17
N GLN A 118 -11.48 -26.13 -6.21
CA GLN A 118 -10.64 -27.34 -6.18
C GLN A 118 -11.18 -28.48 -5.31
N ILE A 119 -12.24 -28.23 -4.53
CA ILE A 119 -12.86 -29.22 -3.62
C ILE A 119 -13.39 -30.46 -4.38
N GLY A 120 -13.82 -30.29 -5.64
CA GLY A 120 -14.32 -31.39 -6.48
C GLY A 120 -13.26 -32.12 -7.29
N SER A 121 -11.97 -31.91 -7.02
CA SER A 121 -10.89 -32.52 -7.81
C SER A 121 -10.79 -34.03 -7.57
N GLY A 122 -10.39 -34.79 -8.61
CA GLY A 122 -10.22 -36.25 -8.52
C GLY A 122 -8.98 -36.71 -7.75
N SER A 123 -8.12 -35.78 -7.32
CA SER A 123 -6.90 -36.07 -6.57
C SER A 123 -7.10 -35.80 -5.09
N PHE A 124 -6.98 -36.83 -4.26
CA PHE A 124 -7.08 -36.69 -2.81
C PHE A 124 -6.16 -35.61 -2.24
N LEU A 125 -4.94 -35.49 -2.77
CA LEU A 125 -3.98 -34.47 -2.35
C LEU A 125 -4.51 -33.06 -2.61
N VAL A 126 -5.11 -32.82 -3.78
CA VAL A 126 -5.65 -31.51 -4.17
C VAL A 126 -6.86 -31.15 -3.31
N VAL A 127 -7.75 -32.11 -3.06
CA VAL A 127 -8.90 -31.91 -2.15
C VAL A 127 -8.44 -31.60 -0.73
N LEU A 128 -7.42 -32.29 -0.22
CA LEU A 128 -6.86 -32.03 1.10
C LEU A 128 -6.26 -30.62 1.20
N LEU A 129 -5.47 -30.22 0.21
CA LEU A 129 -4.90 -28.87 0.15
C LEU A 129 -5.99 -27.81 0.04
N ALA A 130 -7.02 -28.04 -0.78
CA ALA A 130 -8.17 -27.15 -0.89
C ALA A 130 -8.92 -27.00 0.44
N ALA A 131 -9.14 -28.10 1.17
CA ALA A 131 -9.78 -28.07 2.49
C ALA A 131 -8.97 -27.25 3.50
N VAL A 132 -7.65 -27.43 3.54
CA VAL A 132 -6.75 -26.63 4.39
C VAL A 132 -6.77 -25.15 3.98
N SER A 133 -6.73 -24.85 2.68
CA SER A 133 -6.82 -23.48 2.18
C SER A 133 -8.13 -22.80 2.56
N VAL A 134 -9.28 -23.49 2.46
CA VAL A 134 -10.58 -22.97 2.90
C VAL A 134 -10.58 -22.71 4.42
N PHE A 135 -10.05 -23.64 5.21
CA PHE A 135 -9.96 -23.46 6.66
C PHE A 135 -9.13 -22.22 7.04
N MET A 136 -7.93 -22.08 6.45
CA MET A 136 -7.04 -20.94 6.71
C MET A 136 -7.62 -19.62 6.22
N ALA A 137 -8.22 -19.60 5.02
CA ALA A 137 -8.91 -18.42 4.51
C ALA A 137 -10.10 -18.04 5.42
N GLY A 138 -10.85 -19.03 5.92
CA GLY A 138 -11.92 -18.82 6.89
C GLY A 138 -11.44 -18.10 8.16
N ILE A 139 -10.33 -18.56 8.75
CA ILE A 139 -9.74 -17.89 9.93
C ILE A 139 -9.43 -16.42 9.63
N ASN A 140 -8.85 -16.11 8.47
CA ASN A 140 -8.51 -14.75 8.09
C ASN A 140 -9.78 -13.89 7.86
N ILE A 141 -10.80 -14.42 7.19
CA ILE A 141 -12.11 -13.75 7.02
C ILE A 141 -12.68 -13.40 8.39
N PHE A 142 -12.92 -14.39 9.26
CA PHE A 142 -13.58 -14.17 10.54
C PHE A 142 -12.74 -13.28 11.46
N GLY A 143 -11.44 -13.54 11.57
CA GLY A 143 -10.53 -12.76 12.39
C GLY A 143 -10.43 -11.31 11.92
N GLY A 144 -10.23 -11.10 10.62
CA GLY A 144 -10.09 -9.77 10.02
C GLY A 144 -11.36 -8.92 10.17
N PHE A 145 -12.54 -9.48 9.89
CA PHE A 145 -13.80 -8.75 10.05
C PHE A 145 -14.14 -8.48 11.54
N LEU A 146 -13.89 -9.44 12.44
CA LEU A 146 -14.15 -9.26 13.87
C LEU A 146 -13.27 -8.15 14.47
N VAL A 147 -11.97 -8.16 14.14
CA VAL A 147 -11.03 -7.13 14.60
C VAL A 147 -11.39 -5.77 14.01
N THR A 148 -11.68 -5.69 12.71
CA THR A 148 -12.12 -4.44 12.07
C THR A 148 -13.38 -3.88 12.75
N ARG A 149 -14.38 -4.73 13.02
CA ARG A 149 -15.60 -4.32 13.74
C ARG A 149 -15.28 -3.77 15.12
N ARG A 150 -14.42 -4.43 15.89
CA ARG A 150 -13.98 -3.96 17.21
C ARG A 150 -13.26 -2.61 17.13
N MET A 151 -12.39 -2.43 16.13
CA MET A 151 -11.68 -1.17 15.90
C MET A 151 -12.63 -0.03 15.55
N LEU A 152 -13.58 -0.26 14.65
CA LEU A 152 -14.55 0.76 14.25
C LEU A 152 -15.54 1.12 15.38
N ALA A 153 -15.90 0.16 16.23
CA ALA A 153 -16.75 0.41 17.39
C ALA A 153 -16.12 1.40 18.39
N MET A 154 -14.78 1.48 18.48
CA MET A 154 -14.10 2.46 19.34
C MET A 154 -14.22 3.91 18.85
N PHE A 155 -14.66 4.12 17.60
CA PHE A 155 -14.92 5.45 17.03
C PHE A 155 -16.39 5.85 17.10
N GLN A 156 -17.29 4.96 17.55
CA GLN A 156 -18.68 5.31 17.76
C GLN A 156 -18.79 6.13 19.04
N LYS A 157 -19.34 7.35 18.92
CA LYS A 157 -19.71 8.14 20.09
C LYS A 157 -20.79 7.40 20.88
N SER A 158 -20.61 7.30 22.19
CA SER A 158 -21.67 6.91 23.13
C SER A 158 -22.88 7.82 23.02
#